data_AF-A0A7X2TC36-F1
#
_entry.id   AF-A0A7X2TC36-F1
#
_cell.length_a   1.000
_cell.length_b   1.000
_cell.length_c   1.000
_cell.angle_alpha   90.00
_cell.angle_beta   90.00
_cell.angle_gamma   90.00
#
_symmetry.space_group_name_H-M   'P 1'
#
loop_
_entity.id
_entity.type
_entity.pdbx_description
1 polymer ?
#
loop_
_entity_poly.entity_id
_entity_poly.type
_entity_poly.pdbx_seq_one_letter_code
_entity_poly.pdbx_strand_id
1 'polypeptide(L)'
;MIGQYIEKIRSNKLEHECYFDKLQKYIQENFPQYDIRLEDQCDTLFISINNEVEWLSRIQITTEYNGRIAEKIRIKGLHTKDAYRKKGYATALLKIAVYYAKDVRKIHTIVGHPSAGGGANALMQEELEKFYQHHVEEQGLKIVFE
;
A
#
# COMPACT_ATOMS: atom_id res chain seq x y z
N MET A 1 -28.06 -24.88 13.50
CA MET A 1 -26.83 -24.27 12.95
C MET A 1 -27.14 -23.19 11.89
N ILE A 2 -27.98 -22.19 12.20
CA ILE A 2 -28.33 -21.10 11.27
C ILE A 2 -27.69 -19.76 11.71
N GLY A 3 -27.24 -19.66 12.97
CA GLY A 3 -26.73 -18.42 13.56
C GLY A 3 -25.39 -17.92 13.03
N GLN A 4 -24.51 -18.79 12.52
CA GLN A 4 -23.18 -18.37 12.02
C GLN A 4 -23.22 -17.83 10.59
N TYR A 5 -24.25 -18.15 9.80
CA TYR A 5 -24.39 -17.64 8.44
C TYR A 5 -24.93 -16.20 8.38
N ILE A 6 -25.59 -15.73 9.45
CA ILE A 6 -26.18 -14.39 9.52
C ILE A 6 -25.13 -13.33 9.87
N GLU A 7 -24.06 -13.67 10.60
CA GLU A 7 -23.02 -12.69 10.94
C GLU A 7 -22.14 -12.30 9.75
N LYS A 8 -21.99 -13.17 8.74
CA LYS A 8 -21.26 -12.83 7.51
C LYS A 8 -22.00 -11.80 6.63
N ILE A 9 -23.30 -11.61 6.85
CA ILE A 9 -24.14 -10.62 6.17
C ILE A 9 -24.12 -9.25 6.90
N ARG A 10 -23.51 -9.17 8.10
CA ARG A 10 -23.49 -7.93 8.92
C ARG A 10 -22.19 -7.13 8.90
N SER A 11 -21.15 -7.61 8.23
CA SER A 11 -19.97 -6.80 7.94
C SER A 11 -19.86 -6.62 6.43
N ASN A 12 -20.54 -5.61 5.89
CA ASN A 12 -20.37 -5.13 4.51
C ASN A 12 -18.96 -4.55 4.22
N LYS A 13 -17.99 -4.76 5.13
CA LYS A 13 -16.63 -4.26 4.96
C LYS A 13 -15.89 -5.12 3.93
N LEU A 14 -15.35 -4.46 2.92
CA LEU A 14 -14.43 -5.06 1.97
C LEU A 14 -13.14 -5.52 2.69
N GLU A 15 -12.31 -6.36 2.03
CA GLU A 15 -11.16 -7.05 2.65
C GLU A 15 -10.29 -6.11 3.50
N HIS A 16 -10.00 -4.93 2.98
CA HIS A 16 -9.07 -3.97 3.54
C HIS A 16 -9.74 -2.95 4.46
N GLU A 17 -11.02 -2.65 4.25
CA GLU A 17 -11.80 -1.72 5.09
C GLU A 17 -11.81 -2.12 6.57
N CYS A 18 -11.69 -3.42 6.86
CA CYS A 18 -11.59 -3.89 8.24
C CYS A 18 -10.31 -3.40 8.97
N TYR A 19 -9.32 -2.89 8.24
CA TYR A 19 -8.05 -2.39 8.79
C TYR A 19 -7.92 -0.86 8.77
N PHE A 20 -8.91 -0.13 8.27
CA PHE A 20 -8.80 1.32 8.06
C PHE A 20 -8.51 2.09 9.34
N ASP A 21 -9.16 1.78 10.45
CA ASP A 21 -8.94 2.49 11.72
C ASP A 21 -7.46 2.41 12.16
N LYS A 22 -6.83 1.24 11.98
CA LYS A 22 -5.42 1.03 12.33
C LYS A 22 -4.49 1.78 11.38
N LEU A 23 -4.79 1.78 10.08
CA LEU A 23 -4.05 2.54 9.08
C LEU A 23 -4.18 4.05 9.31
N GLN A 24 -5.39 4.55 9.54
CA GLN A 24 -5.65 5.97 9.79
C GLN A 24 -4.90 6.46 11.02
N LYS A 25 -4.91 5.69 12.12
CA LYS A 25 -4.15 6.04 13.32
C LYS A 25 -2.65 6.17 13.02
N TYR A 26 -2.07 5.17 12.36
CA TYR A 26 -0.66 5.21 11.98
C TYR A 26 -0.34 6.40 11.06
N ILE A 27 -1.22 6.68 10.09
CA ILE A 27 -1.10 7.80 9.17
C ILE A 27 -1.13 9.14 9.91
N GLN A 28 -2.07 9.34 10.84
CA GLN A 28 -2.17 10.58 11.62
C GLN A 28 -0.94 10.81 12.50
N GLU A 29 -0.40 9.74 13.09
CA GLU A 29 0.78 9.82 13.98
C GLU A 29 2.09 10.10 13.21
N ASN A 30 2.23 9.57 11.99
CA ASN A 30 3.53 9.53 11.28
C ASN A 30 3.57 10.43 10.03
N PHE A 31 2.41 10.77 9.46
CA PHE A 31 2.28 11.53 8.23
C PHE A 31 1.20 12.64 8.32
N PRO A 32 1.11 13.41 9.42
CA PRO A 32 0.06 14.41 9.60
C PRO A 32 0.08 15.54 8.56
N GLN A 33 1.20 15.72 7.86
CA GLN A 33 1.38 16.74 6.84
C GLN A 33 0.74 16.40 5.48
N TYR A 34 0.27 15.17 5.27
CA TYR A 34 -0.31 14.72 4.00
C TYR A 34 -1.81 14.46 4.14
N ASP A 35 -2.62 14.95 3.19
CA ASP A 35 -4.03 14.54 3.04
C ASP A 35 -4.07 13.13 2.42
N ILE A 36 -4.07 12.11 3.28
CA ILE A 36 -4.07 10.71 2.86
C ILE A 36 -5.48 10.13 2.92
N ARG A 37 -5.94 9.56 1.81
CA ARG A 37 -7.23 8.86 1.70
C ARG A 37 -7.02 7.38 1.43
N LEU A 38 -7.82 6.57 2.13
CA LEU A 38 -7.88 5.12 1.99
C LEU A 38 -9.17 4.76 1.25
N GLU A 39 -9.06 3.93 0.23
CA GLU A 39 -10.21 3.36 -0.49
C GLU A 39 -9.96 1.86 -0.66
N ASP A 40 -11.01 1.05 -0.56
CA ASP A 40 -10.98 -0.38 -0.88
C ASP A 40 -11.93 -0.61 -2.04
N GLN A 41 -11.42 -1.12 -3.16
CA GLN A 41 -12.22 -1.40 -4.35
C GLN A 41 -11.73 -2.69 -4.99
N CYS A 42 -12.64 -3.64 -5.20
CA CYS A 42 -12.35 -4.92 -5.85
C CYS A 42 -11.12 -5.62 -5.25
N ASP A 43 -11.12 -5.80 -3.93
CA ASP A 43 -10.05 -6.45 -3.15
C ASP A 43 -8.67 -5.78 -3.36
N THR A 44 -8.68 -4.46 -3.61
CA THR A 44 -7.49 -3.64 -3.78
C THR A 44 -7.57 -2.43 -2.86
N LEU A 45 -6.58 -2.32 -1.98
CA LEU A 45 -6.37 -1.16 -1.14
C LEU A 45 -5.67 -0.07 -1.94
N PHE A 46 -6.34 1.05 -2.08
CA PHE A 46 -5.79 2.28 -2.62
C PHE A 46 -5.45 3.22 -1.46
N ILE A 47 -4.21 3.70 -1.45
CA ILE A 47 -3.75 4.74 -0.52
C ILE A 47 -3.26 5.89 -1.37
N SER A 48 -3.86 7.05 -1.20
CA SER A 48 -3.58 8.23 -2.03
C SER A 48 -3.22 9.43 -1.17
N ILE A 49 -2.21 10.19 -1.60
CA ILE A 49 -1.93 11.54 -1.10
C ILE A 49 -2.63 12.51 -2.04
N ASN A 50 -3.42 13.42 -1.49
CA ASN A 50 -4.31 14.30 -2.25
C ASN A 50 -3.99 15.78 -2.00
N ASN A 51 -4.53 16.63 -2.87
CA ASN A 51 -4.82 18.03 -2.57
C ASN A 51 -6.35 18.24 -2.67
N GLU A 52 -6.79 19.49 -2.69
CA GLU A 52 -8.20 19.85 -2.78
C GLU A 52 -8.89 19.36 -4.08
N VAL A 53 -8.15 19.09 -5.14
CA VAL A 53 -8.67 18.87 -6.51
C VAL A 53 -8.41 17.47 -7.02
N GLU A 54 -7.28 16.86 -6.66
CA GLU A 54 -6.78 15.63 -7.26
C GLU A 54 -5.87 14.83 -6.32
N TRP A 55 -5.68 13.54 -6.63
CA TRP A 55 -4.59 12.76 -6.04
C TRP A 55 -3.25 13.18 -6.68
N LEU A 56 -2.21 13.27 -5.86
CA LEU A 56 -0.83 13.63 -6.23
C LEU A 56 0.04 12.38 -6.40
N SER A 57 -0.18 11.41 -5.53
CA SER A 57 0.52 10.13 -5.49
C SER A 57 -0.43 9.05 -4.98
N ARG A 58 -0.29 7.82 -5.48
CA ARG A 58 -1.16 6.70 -5.13
C ARG A 58 -0.40 5.38 -5.19
N ILE A 59 -0.67 4.52 -4.22
CA ILE A 59 -0.22 3.12 -4.20
C ILE A 59 -1.43 2.19 -4.20
N GLN A 60 -1.29 1.08 -4.91
CA GLN A 60 -2.29 0.03 -5.06
C GLN A 60 -1.75 -1.27 -4.49
N ILE A 61 -2.48 -1.85 -3.55
CA ILE A 61 -2.03 -3.00 -2.78
C ILE A 61 -3.10 -4.09 -2.83
N THR A 62 -2.69 -5.31 -3.12
CA THR A 62 -3.54 -6.51 -2.98
C THR A 62 -2.88 -7.55 -2.10
N THR A 63 -3.68 -8.43 -1.52
CA THR A 63 -3.17 -9.60 -0.80
C THR A 63 -3.15 -10.80 -1.75
N GLU A 64 -2.05 -11.53 -1.76
CA GLU A 64 -1.99 -12.85 -2.36
C GLU A 64 -2.19 -13.94 -1.31
N TYR A 65 -2.99 -14.93 -1.70
CA TYR A 65 -3.34 -16.06 -0.87
C TYR A 65 -2.78 -17.35 -1.45
N ASN A 66 -2.18 -18.15 -0.58
CA ASN A 66 -1.91 -19.55 -0.84
C ASN A 66 -3.03 -20.37 -0.17
N GLY A 67 -4.05 -20.72 -0.96
CA GLY A 67 -5.30 -21.27 -0.44
C GLY A 67 -6.05 -20.26 0.43
N ARG A 68 -6.12 -20.51 1.75
CA ARG A 68 -6.77 -19.63 2.73
C ARG A 68 -5.80 -18.77 3.54
N ILE A 69 -4.49 -18.90 3.29
CA ILE A 69 -3.45 -18.22 4.05
C ILE A 69 -2.99 -17.01 3.25
N ALA A 70 -3.14 -15.82 3.81
CA ALA A 70 -2.56 -14.61 3.25
C ALA A 70 -1.03 -14.71 3.37
N GLU A 71 -0.34 -14.80 2.23
CA GLU A 71 1.08 -15.15 2.18
C GLU A 71 1.95 -13.96 1.77
N LYS A 72 1.45 -13.12 0.86
CA LYS A 72 2.21 -11.99 0.31
C LYS A 72 1.33 -10.76 0.16
N ILE A 73 1.97 -9.61 0.22
CA ILE A 73 1.35 -8.32 -0.13
C ILE A 73 1.94 -7.87 -1.47
N ARG A 74 1.11 -7.71 -2.48
CA ARG A 74 1.52 -7.23 -3.80
C ARG A 74 1.27 -5.74 -3.93
N ILE A 75 2.31 -5.00 -4.32
CA ILE A 75 2.20 -3.61 -4.76
C ILE A 75 1.98 -3.65 -6.28
N LYS A 76 0.71 -3.46 -6.70
CA LYS A 76 0.33 -3.45 -8.12
C LYS A 76 0.80 -2.19 -8.86
N GLY A 77 0.96 -1.09 -8.13
CA GLY A 77 1.46 0.14 -8.69
C GLY A 77 1.73 1.18 -7.61
N LEU A 78 2.79 1.96 -7.81
CA LEU A 78 3.11 3.16 -7.04
C LEU A 78 3.35 4.29 -8.04
N HIS A 79 2.43 5.25 -8.08
CA HIS A 79 2.48 6.31 -9.06
C HIS A 79 2.52 7.67 -8.37
N THR A 80 3.41 8.54 -8.83
CA THR A 80 3.48 9.95 -8.41
C THR A 80 3.53 10.80 -9.66
N LYS A 81 2.62 11.77 -9.75
CA LYS A 81 2.58 12.75 -10.84
C LYS A 81 3.90 13.51 -10.92
N ASP A 82 4.35 13.80 -12.14
CA ASP A 82 5.70 14.32 -12.43
C ASP A 82 6.05 15.58 -11.62
N ALA A 83 5.12 16.52 -11.51
CA ALA A 83 5.28 17.77 -10.75
C ALA A 83 5.46 17.57 -9.22
N TYR A 84 5.22 16.35 -8.74
CA TYR A 84 5.27 15.99 -7.32
C TYR A 84 6.29 14.89 -7.01
N ARG A 85 7.06 14.43 -8.02
CA ARG A 85 8.21 13.54 -7.79
C ARG A 85 9.25 14.27 -6.92
N LYS A 86 10.06 13.50 -6.17
CA LYS A 86 11.07 13.99 -5.22
C LYS A 86 10.54 14.81 -4.02
N LYS A 87 9.22 14.87 -3.81
CA LYS A 87 8.59 15.47 -2.61
C LYS A 87 8.35 14.49 -1.44
N GLY A 88 8.89 13.28 -1.53
CA GLY A 88 8.75 12.25 -0.49
C GLY A 88 7.43 11.48 -0.47
N TYR A 89 6.51 11.74 -1.42
CA TYR A 89 5.19 11.09 -1.45
C TYR A 89 5.29 9.57 -1.69
N ALA A 90 6.09 9.15 -2.66
CA ALA A 90 6.33 7.73 -2.92
C ALA A 90 6.90 7.00 -1.69
N THR A 91 7.84 7.65 -1.00
CA THR A 91 8.42 7.15 0.27
C THR A 91 7.35 6.98 1.34
N ALA A 92 6.50 7.98 1.55
CA ALA A 92 5.44 7.91 2.55
C ALA A 92 4.46 6.77 2.26
N LEU A 93 4.00 6.66 1.01
CA LEU A 93 3.10 5.58 0.59
C LEU A 93 3.73 4.20 0.75
N LEU A 94 5.02 4.05 0.42
CA LEU A 94 5.72 2.78 0.59
C LEU A 94 5.88 2.42 2.07
N LYS A 95 6.17 3.40 2.95
CA LYS A 95 6.22 3.17 4.41
C LYS A 95 4.87 2.72 4.96
N ILE A 96 3.77 3.31 4.49
CA ILE A 96 2.42 2.87 4.88
C ILE A 96 2.14 1.44 4.38
N ALA A 97 2.57 1.10 3.16
CA ALA A 97 2.44 -0.26 2.62
C ALA A 97 3.24 -1.30 3.42
N VAL A 98 4.44 -0.94 3.85
CA VAL A 98 5.27 -1.80 4.71
C VAL A 98 4.65 -1.97 6.08
N TYR A 99 4.17 -0.90 6.71
CA TYR A 99 3.40 -0.98 7.96
C TYR A 99 2.15 -1.86 7.80
N TYR A 100 1.43 -1.71 6.70
CA TYR A 100 0.27 -2.52 6.38
C TYR A 100 0.63 -4.01 6.27
N ALA A 101 1.70 -4.36 5.56
CA ALA A 101 2.17 -5.74 5.47
C ALA A 101 2.61 -6.28 6.84
N LYS A 102 3.54 -5.59 7.49
CA LYS A 102 4.22 -6.04 8.71
C LYS A 102 3.34 -6.05 9.94
N ASP A 103 2.66 -4.93 10.20
CA ASP A 103 2.06 -4.66 11.49
C ASP A 103 0.56 -4.88 11.49
N VAL A 104 -0.10 -4.65 10.36
CA VAL A 104 -1.53 -4.88 10.19
C VAL A 104 -1.79 -6.33 9.79
N ARG A 105 -1.19 -6.79 8.68
CA ARG A 105 -1.44 -8.11 8.10
C ARG A 105 -0.55 -9.22 8.64
N LYS A 106 0.57 -8.88 9.29
CA LYS A 106 1.57 -9.84 9.79
C LYS A 106 2.18 -10.70 8.67
N ILE A 107 2.31 -10.12 7.48
CA ILE A 107 2.88 -10.73 6.28
C ILE A 107 4.27 -10.15 6.04
N HIS A 108 5.26 -11.03 5.86
CA HIS A 108 6.67 -10.67 5.80
C HIS A 108 7.24 -10.60 4.38
N THR A 109 6.43 -10.89 3.37
CA THR A 109 6.85 -10.87 1.95
C THR A 109 6.03 -9.83 1.20
N ILE A 110 6.73 -8.89 0.56
CA ILE A 110 6.16 -7.94 -0.40
C ILE A 110 6.59 -8.34 -1.80
N VAL A 111 5.64 -8.38 -2.74
CA VAL A 111 5.92 -8.49 -4.17
C VAL A 111 5.73 -7.12 -4.79
N GLY A 112 6.79 -6.59 -5.40
CA GLY A 112 6.74 -5.32 -6.13
C GLY A 112 6.83 -5.56 -7.63
N HIS A 113 6.05 -4.81 -8.40
CA HIS A 113 6.31 -4.65 -9.84
C HIS A 113 6.71 -3.19 -10.12
N PRO A 114 7.93 -2.78 -9.71
CA PRO A 114 8.41 -1.44 -10.00
C PRO A 114 8.51 -1.28 -11.51
N SER A 115 7.78 -0.33 -12.06
CA SER A 115 7.92 0.07 -13.46
C SER A 115 8.37 1.52 -13.48
N ALA A 116 9.58 1.75 -14.01
CA ALA A 116 10.07 3.09 -14.27
C ALA A 116 9.16 3.78 -15.31
N GLY A 117 8.27 4.65 -14.85
CA GLY A 117 7.53 5.54 -15.74
C GLY A 117 8.48 6.53 -16.39
N GLY A 118 8.38 6.74 -17.71
CA GLY A 118 9.20 7.74 -18.40
C GLY A 118 9.00 9.18 -17.88
N GLY A 119 9.75 10.12 -18.45
CA GLY A 119 9.63 11.55 -18.17
C GLY A 119 10.66 12.11 -17.19
N ALA A 120 10.66 13.43 -17.02
CA ALA A 120 11.63 14.13 -16.18
C ALA A 120 11.52 13.64 -14.72
N ASN A 121 12.68 13.47 -14.06
CA ASN A 121 12.79 13.02 -12.67
C ASN A 121 12.24 11.61 -12.38
N ALA A 122 12.04 10.78 -13.41
CA ALA A 122 11.85 9.35 -13.21
C ALA A 122 13.13 8.72 -12.65
N LEU A 123 12.98 7.76 -11.74
CA LEU A 123 14.07 6.86 -11.40
C LEU A 123 14.25 5.84 -12.54
N MET A 124 15.49 5.47 -12.83
CA MET A 124 15.76 4.29 -13.63
C MET A 124 15.28 3.03 -12.91
N GLN A 125 15.05 1.94 -13.65
CA GLN A 125 14.54 0.68 -13.08
C GLN A 125 15.37 0.19 -11.89
N GLU A 126 16.70 0.19 -12.01
CA GLU A 126 17.61 -0.24 -10.93
C GLU A 126 17.51 0.67 -9.69
N GLU A 127 17.38 1.99 -9.89
CA GLU A 127 17.22 2.94 -8.79
C GLU A 127 15.87 2.77 -8.09
N LEU A 128 14.84 2.42 -8.86
CA LEU A 128 13.51 2.13 -8.32
C LEU A 128 13.53 0.83 -7.51
N GLU A 129 14.14 -0.24 -8.02
CA GLU A 129 14.31 -1.49 -7.26
C GLU A 129 15.09 -1.28 -5.96
N LYS A 130 16.21 -0.53 -6.00
CA LYS A 130 16.96 -0.15 -4.79
C LYS A 130 16.12 0.67 -3.81
N PHE A 131 15.32 1.60 -4.32
CA PHE A 131 14.39 2.39 -3.51
C PHE A 131 13.40 1.48 -2.77
N TYR A 132 12.82 0.50 -3.47
CA TYR A 132 11.91 -0.48 -2.87
C TYR A 132 12.62 -1.38 -1.86
N GLN A 133 13.77 -1.97 -2.22
CA GLN A 133 14.58 -2.82 -1.33
C GLN A 133 14.93 -2.10 -0.04
N HIS A 134 15.48 -0.90 -0.13
CA HIS A 134 15.86 -0.11 1.04
C HIS A 134 14.69 0.05 2.02
N HIS A 135 13.51 0.48 1.55
CA HIS A 135 12.38 0.75 2.44
C HIS A 135 11.68 -0.51 2.98
N VAL A 136 11.76 -1.63 2.26
CA VAL A 136 11.14 -2.90 2.71
C VAL A 136 12.09 -3.68 3.63
N GLU A 137 13.35 -3.84 3.23
CA GLU A 137 14.32 -4.68 3.94
C GLU A 137 14.80 -4.03 5.25
N GLU A 138 14.91 -2.70 5.32
CA GLU A 138 15.18 -2.00 6.59
C GLU A 138 14.14 -2.28 7.67
N GLN A 139 12.92 -2.66 7.27
CA GLN A 139 11.85 -3.00 8.19
C GLN A 139 11.81 -4.50 8.52
N GLY A 140 12.77 -5.28 8.01
CA GLY A 140 12.89 -6.72 8.23
C GLY A 140 11.94 -7.56 7.36
N LEU A 141 11.45 -7.01 6.24
CA LEU A 141 10.60 -7.73 5.28
C LEU A 141 11.42 -8.16 4.08
N LYS A 142 10.96 -9.22 3.41
CA LYS A 142 11.50 -9.66 2.12
C LYS A 142 10.76 -8.94 0.99
N ILE A 143 11.51 -8.43 0.00
CA ILE A 143 10.93 -8.00 -1.28
C ILE A 143 11.28 -8.98 -2.41
N VAL A 144 10.32 -9.23 -3.29
CA VAL A 144 10.51 -9.98 -4.54
C VAL A 144 10.04 -9.09 -5.69
N PHE A 145 10.84 -8.98 -6.74
CA PHE A 145 10.46 -8.31 -7.97
C PHE A 145 10.01 -9.34 -9.00
N GLU A 146 8.84 -9.12 -9.57
CA GLU A 146 8.23 -9.91 -10.66
C GLU A 146 7.93 -8.99 -11.84
#